data_AF-A0A8I5NFP0-F1
#
_entry.id   AF-A0A8I5NFP0-F1
#
_cell.length_a   1.000
_cell.length_b   1.000
_cell.length_c   1.000
_cell.angle_alpha   90.00
_cell.angle_beta   90.00
_cell.angle_gamma   90.00
#
_symmetry.space_group_name_H-M   'P 1'
#
loop_
_entity.id
_entity.type
_entity.pdbx_description
1 polymer ?
#
loop_
_entity_poly.entity_id
_entity_poly.type
_entity_poly.pdbx_seq_one_letter_code
_entity_poly.pdbx_strand_id
1 'polypeptide(L)'
;MKEYNKASRDKFSFRALKVLKSQEQVTDSLEYYIEVKIARTICKKTSEDENCAFQEDPKMQKVVFCTFIVASKPWKFELTMLKKQCKDM
;
A
#
# COMPACT_ATOMS: atom_id res chain seq x y z
N MET A 1 -1.08 -3.25 1.74
CA MET A 1 -0.01 -2.41 2.34
C MET A 1 1.11 -3.20 3.01
N LYS A 2 0.84 -4.29 3.76
CA LYS A 2 1.89 -5.11 4.41
C LYS A 2 3.02 -5.51 3.44
N GLU A 3 2.68 -6.09 2.29
CA GLU A 3 3.66 -6.47 1.24
C GLU A 3 4.44 -5.29 0.66
N TYR A 4 3.81 -4.11 0.50
CA TYR A 4 4.52 -2.90 0.07
C TYR A 4 5.60 -2.49 1.10
N ASN A 5 5.24 -2.49 2.39
CA ASN A 5 6.14 -2.09 3.47
C ASN A 5 7.31 -3.07 3.64
N LYS A 6 7.06 -4.38 3.56
CA LYS A 6 8.12 -5.42 3.56
C LYS A 6 9.14 -5.21 2.44
N ALA A 7 8.67 -4.90 1.24
CA ALA A 7 9.54 -4.73 0.06
C ALA A 7 10.16 -3.33 -0.08
N SER A 8 9.65 -2.33 0.63
CA SER A 8 10.20 -0.97 0.59
C SER A 8 11.55 -0.91 1.32
N ARG A 9 12.45 -0.02 0.91
CA ARG A 9 13.75 0.24 1.60
C ARG A 9 13.70 1.34 2.66
N ASP A 10 12.56 2.02 2.78
CA ASP A 10 12.38 3.09 3.78
C ASP A 10 12.48 2.55 5.21
N LYS A 11 12.94 3.35 6.16
CA LYS A 11 13.01 2.97 7.58
C LYS A 11 11.63 2.98 8.24
N PHE A 12 10.73 3.81 7.72
CA PHE A 12 9.38 4.01 8.23
C PHE A 12 8.35 3.23 7.41
N SER A 13 7.23 2.90 8.03
CA SER A 13 6.11 2.26 7.35
C SER A 13 5.25 3.30 6.62
N PHE A 14 4.59 2.87 5.55
CA PHE A 14 3.63 3.68 4.80
C PHE A 14 2.21 3.18 5.06
N ARG A 15 1.26 4.11 5.18
CA ARG A 15 -0.18 3.84 5.19
C ARG A 15 -0.86 4.48 3.97
N ALA A 16 -2.02 3.93 3.63
CA ALA A 16 -2.90 4.55 2.65
C ALA A 16 -3.40 5.88 3.20
N LEU A 17 -3.09 6.96 2.49
CA LEU A 17 -3.59 8.30 2.78
C LEU A 17 -4.96 8.49 2.12
N LYS A 18 -5.06 8.14 0.82
CA LYS A 18 -6.30 8.26 0.06
C LYS A 18 -6.33 7.28 -1.09
N VAL A 19 -7.38 6.48 -1.18
CA VAL A 19 -7.70 5.70 -2.38
C VAL A 19 -8.32 6.65 -3.39
N LEU A 20 -7.74 6.71 -4.59
CA LEU A 20 -8.19 7.58 -5.67
C LEU A 20 -9.13 6.83 -6.60
N LYS A 21 -8.82 5.55 -6.86
CA LYS A 21 -9.61 4.68 -7.73
C LYS A 21 -9.52 3.26 -7.22
N SER A 22 -10.63 2.55 -7.26
CA SER A 22 -10.70 1.10 -7.02
C SER A 22 -11.64 0.50 -8.04
N GLN A 23 -11.18 -0.50 -8.77
CA GLN A 23 -11.95 -1.26 -9.74
C GLN A 23 -11.74 -2.74 -9.48
N GLU A 24 -12.82 -3.51 -9.60
CA GLU A 24 -12.81 -4.95 -9.47
C GLU A 24 -13.01 -5.57 -10.87
N GLN A 25 -12.28 -6.64 -11.16
CA GLN A 25 -12.42 -7.43 -12.36
C GLN A 25 -12.50 -8.91 -11.98
N VAL A 26 -13.47 -9.62 -12.55
CA VAL A 26 -13.66 -11.06 -12.31
C VAL A 26 -12.99 -11.83 -13.45
N THR A 27 -12.01 -12.66 -13.09
CA THR A 27 -11.25 -13.55 -13.99
C THR A 27 -11.31 -14.98 -13.44
N ASP A 28 -10.20 -15.72 -13.43
CA ASP A 28 -10.04 -16.92 -12.60
C ASP A 28 -9.80 -16.56 -11.10
N SER A 29 -9.73 -15.26 -10.79
CA SER A 29 -9.66 -14.66 -9.45
C SER A 29 -10.45 -13.35 -9.39
N LEU A 30 -10.60 -12.77 -8.19
CA LEU A 30 -11.06 -11.40 -8.01
C LEU A 30 -9.86 -10.46 -8.06
N GLU A 31 -9.71 -9.73 -9.16
CA GLU A 31 -8.61 -8.78 -9.37
C GLU A 31 -9.03 -7.35 -9.01
N TYR A 32 -8.28 -6.73 -8.12
CA TYR A 32 -8.48 -5.36 -7.68
C TYR A 32 -7.41 -4.46 -8.28
N TYR A 33 -7.82 -3.56 -9.17
CA TYR A 33 -7.01 -2.43 -9.63
C TYR A 33 -7.25 -1.24 -8.70
N ILE A 34 -6.22 -0.83 -7.97
CA ILE A 34 -6.34 0.24 -6.98
C ILE A 34 -5.22 1.28 -7.15
N GLU A 35 -5.64 2.52 -7.36
CA GLU A 35 -4.77 3.71 -7.35
C GLU A 35 -4.92 4.40 -6.00
N VAL A 36 -3.79 4.60 -5.33
CA VAL A 36 -3.78 5.06 -3.94
C VAL A 36 -2.58 5.97 -3.70
N LYS A 37 -2.83 7.06 -2.99
CA LYS A 37 -1.77 7.86 -2.36
C LYS A 37 -1.43 7.22 -1.03
N ILE A 38 -0.16 6.93 -0.83
CA ILE A 38 0.37 6.43 0.44
C ILE A 38 1.30 7.48 1.04
N ALA A 39 1.33 7.57 2.36
CA ALA A 39 2.16 8.54 3.07
C ALA A 39 3.02 7.84 4.12
N ARG A 40 4.21 8.38 4.32
CA ARG A 40 5.14 7.94 5.37
C ARG A 40 4.53 8.23 6.74
N THR A 41 4.69 7.28 7.64
CA THR A 41 4.23 7.38 9.03
C THR A 41 5.40 7.61 9.98
N ILE A 42 5.11 7.98 11.24
CA ILE A 42 6.13 8.14 12.29
C ILE A 42 6.73 6.79 12.74
N CYS A 43 6.09 5.68 12.39
CA CYS A 43 6.45 4.36 12.89
C CYS A 43 7.51 3.70 12.03
N LYS A 44 8.47 3.07 12.69
CA LYS A 44 9.49 2.24 12.03
C LYS A 44 8.84 0.95 11.53
N LYS A 45 9.38 0.35 10.47
CA LYS A 45 8.81 -0.91 9.92
C LYS A 45 8.77 -2.08 10.90
N THR A 46 9.59 -2.04 11.95
CA THR A 46 9.66 -3.07 12.99
C THR A 46 8.55 -2.97 14.03
N SER A 47 7.81 -1.85 14.11
CA SER A 47 6.65 -1.77 15.00
C SER A 47 5.46 -2.45 14.33
N GLU A 48 4.80 -3.35 15.06
CA GLU A 48 3.58 -4.04 14.62
C GLU A 48 2.31 -3.16 14.73
N ASP A 49 2.47 -1.88 15.08
CA ASP A 49 1.36 -0.95 15.25
C ASP A 49 0.61 -0.67 13.94
N GLU A 50 -0.63 -1.16 13.87
CA GLU A 50 -1.52 -0.90 12.73
C GLU A 50 -2.05 0.55 12.73
N ASN A 51 -2.08 1.20 13.89
CA ASN A 51 -2.57 2.57 14.09
C ASN A 51 -1.43 3.59 14.23
N CYS A 52 -0.62 3.71 13.18
CA CYS A 52 0.40 4.74 13.12
C CYS A 52 -0.09 6.06 12.50
N ALA A 53 0.31 7.19 13.08
CA ALA A 53 0.07 8.54 12.58
C ALA A 53 1.01 8.90 11.41
N PHE A 54 0.56 9.82 10.56
CA PHE A 54 1.37 10.32 9.44
C PHE A 54 2.49 11.24 9.93
N GLN A 55 3.57 11.33 9.15
CA GLN A 55 4.69 12.22 9.46
C GLN A 55 4.27 13.70 9.31
N GLU A 56 4.44 14.50 10.34
CA GLU A 56 4.13 15.94 10.31
C GLU A 56 5.34 16.81 9.97
N ASP A 57 6.57 16.33 10.22
CA ASP A 57 7.81 17.05 9.88
C ASP A 57 7.93 17.20 8.35
N PRO A 58 7.95 18.44 7.80
CA PRO A 58 8.05 18.70 6.37
C PRO A 58 9.27 18.08 5.70
N LYS A 59 10.39 17.91 6.41
CA LYS A 59 11.63 17.30 5.86
C LYS A 59 11.52 15.78 5.74
N MET A 60 10.66 15.18 6.55
CA MET A 60 10.45 13.74 6.58
C MET A 60 9.12 13.33 5.94
N GLN A 61 8.25 14.27 5.57
CA GLN A 61 7.07 13.97 4.81
C GLN A 61 7.43 13.35 3.47
N LYS A 62 6.76 12.24 3.15
CA LYS A 62 6.88 11.60 1.86
C LYS A 62 5.52 11.04 1.47
N VAL A 63 5.01 11.51 0.34
CA VAL A 63 3.79 11.01 -0.30
C VAL A 63 4.18 10.35 -1.61
N VAL A 64 3.64 9.16 -1.85
CA VAL A 64 3.92 8.36 -3.04
C VAL A 64 2.59 7.98 -3.65
N PHE A 65 2.46 8.13 -4.97
CA PHE A 65 1.33 7.61 -5.72
C PHE A 65 1.66 6.19 -6.16
N CYS A 66 0.77 5.25 -5.87
CA CYS A 66 0.94 3.85 -6.25
C CYS A 66 -0.30 3.31 -6.97
N THR A 67 -0.04 2.47 -7.95
CA THR A 67 -1.02 1.59 -8.60
C THR A 67 -0.71 0.15 -8.19
N PHE A 68 -1.70 -0.51 -7.62
CA PHE A 68 -1.65 -1.91 -7.24
C PHE A 68 -2.65 -2.73 -8.07
N ILE A 69 -2.24 -3.93 -8.47
CA ILE A 69 -3.16 -4.97 -8.93
C ILE A 69 -3.02 -6.13 -7.95
N VAL A 70 -4.12 -6.49 -7.30
CA VAL A 70 -4.16 -7.53 -6.27
C VAL A 70 -5.18 -8.58 -6.67
N ALA A 71 -4.76 -9.83 -6.81
CA ALA A 71 -5.67 -10.95 -7.00
C ALA A 71 -6.07 -11.53 -5.65
N SER A 72 -7.34 -11.84 -5.49
CA SER A 72 -7.90 -12.58 -4.37
C SER A 72 -8.64 -13.81 -4.85
N LYS A 73 -8.37 -14.96 -4.23
CA LYS A 73 -9.18 -16.18 -4.37
C LYS A 73 -9.73 -16.51 -2.98
N PRO A 74 -10.87 -15.92 -2.57
CA PRO A 74 -11.41 -16.09 -1.21
C PRO A 74 -11.62 -17.56 -0.82
N TRP A 75 -12.05 -18.39 -1.77
CA TRP A 75 -12.26 -19.83 -1.58
C TRP A 75 -10.99 -20.65 -1.32
N LYS A 76 -9.81 -20.07 -1.59
CA LYS A 76 -8.49 -20.64 -1.26
C LYS A 76 -7.77 -19.86 -0.15
N PHE A 77 -8.37 -18.80 0.37
CA PHE A 77 -7.73 -17.85 1.28
C PHE A 77 -6.42 -17.25 0.72
N GLU A 78 -6.36 -17.08 -0.61
CA GLU A 78 -5.18 -16.54 -1.29
C GLU A 78 -5.37 -15.04 -1.60
N LEU A 79 -4.31 -14.27 -1.32
CA LEU A 79 -4.21 -12.86 -1.69
C LEU A 79 -2.81 -12.61 -2.25
N THR A 80 -2.73 -12.16 -3.50
CA THR A 80 -1.46 -12.03 -4.22
C THR A 80 -1.34 -10.66 -4.86
N MET A 81 -0.20 -10.01 -4.65
CA MET A 81 0.13 -8.76 -5.33
C MET A 81 0.66 -9.06 -6.73
N LEU A 82 -0.18 -8.89 -7.75
CA LEU A 82 0.19 -9.13 -9.15
C LEU A 82 1.05 -8.01 -9.71
N LYS A 83 0.70 -6.75 -9.40
CA LYS A 83 1.41 -5.57 -9.88
C LYS A 83 1.52 -4.52 -8.81
N LYS A 84 2.67 -3.84 -8.80
CA LYS A 84 2.97 -2.69 -7.96
C LYS A 84 3.81 -1.72 -8.76
N GLN A 85 3.29 -0.53 -8.98
CA GLN A 85 4.02 0.58 -9.60
C GLN A 85 3.81 1.82 -8.76
N CYS A 86 4.90 2.48 -8.38
CA CYS A 86 4.85 3.65 -7.52
C CYS A 86 5.73 4.77 -8.09
N LYS A 87 5.27 6.00 -7.91
CA LYS A 87 5.97 7.22 -8.33
C LYS A 87 5.94 8.21 -7.16
N ASP A 88 7.09 8.82 -6.88
CA ASP A 88 7.15 9.92 -5.92
C ASP A 88 6.31 11.10 -6.47
N MET A 89 5.58 11.79 -5.58
CA MET A 89 4.82 13.01 -5.93
C MET A 89 5.64 14.26 -5.62
#